data_AF-A0A6G3ZYG7-F1
#
_entry.id   AF-A0A6G3ZYG7-F1
#
_cell.length_a   1.000
_cell.length_b   1.000
_cell.length_c   1.000
_cell.angle_alpha   90.00
_cell.angle_beta   90.00
_cell.angle_gamma   90.00
#
_symmetry.space_group_name_H-M   'P 1'
#
loop_
_entity.id
_entity.type
_entity.pdbx_description
1 polymer ?
#
loop_
_entity_poly.entity_id
_entity_poly.type
_entity_poly.pdbx_seq_one_letter_code
_entity_poly.pdbx_strand_id
1 'polypeptide(L)'
;MGRSLRSNVFLLRELAIISVCLFRVRDNDNGYLVKIHHLNSDSWSINLLTDHIRQAYLALMNGESSNEKVEYTYKDCVKLESEYLEREVPYTTRSASYDRIECVRRKKTCFYLGTERSAAIKAVTLSRHCSVHAFFVLFTRSMKVK
;
A
#
# COMPACT_ATOMS: atom_id res chain seq x y z
N MET A 1 -13.10 26.67 -11.01
CA MET A 1 -13.59 26.49 -9.62
C MET A 1 -12.95 25.21 -9.06
N GLY A 2 -11.78 25.33 -8.43
CA GLY A 2 -10.97 24.17 -8.03
C GLY A 2 -11.50 23.54 -6.75
N ARG A 3 -12.18 22.39 -6.84
CA ARG A 3 -12.55 21.61 -5.65
C ARG A 3 -11.29 21.03 -5.01
N SER A 4 -11.08 21.28 -3.72
CA SER A 4 -9.98 20.69 -2.95
C SER A 4 -10.06 19.16 -2.97
N LEU A 5 -9.09 18.50 -3.59
CA LEU A 5 -9.04 17.04 -3.68
C LEU A 5 -8.69 16.37 -2.33
N ARG A 6 -8.07 17.13 -1.41
CA ARG A 6 -7.58 16.60 -0.12
C ARG A 6 -8.70 16.22 0.86
N SER A 7 -9.81 16.96 0.89
CA SER A 7 -10.79 16.88 1.99
C SER A 7 -12.11 16.19 1.64
N ASN A 8 -12.32 15.77 0.39
CA ASN A 8 -13.59 15.14 0.02
C ASN A 8 -13.67 13.71 0.54
N VAL A 9 -14.66 13.43 1.38
CA VAL A 9 -14.97 12.06 1.82
C VAL A 9 -15.68 11.33 0.67
N PHE A 10 -15.31 10.09 0.41
CA PHE A 10 -16.03 9.26 -0.55
C PHE A 10 -17.27 8.67 0.12
N LEU A 11 -18.46 8.92 -0.44
CA LEU A 11 -19.67 8.23 -0.01
C LEU A 11 -19.71 6.86 -0.68
N LEU A 12 -19.64 5.79 0.10
CA LEU A 12 -19.50 4.43 -0.43
C LEU A 12 -20.68 3.95 -1.30
N ARG A 13 -21.85 4.57 -1.15
CA ARG A 13 -23.06 4.25 -1.91
C ARG A 13 -23.22 5.06 -3.20
N GLU A 14 -22.47 6.15 -3.36
CA GLU A 14 -22.65 7.10 -4.45
C GLU A 14 -21.29 7.56 -4.99
N LEU A 15 -20.98 7.19 -6.24
CA LEU A 15 -19.79 7.52 -7.05
C LEU A 15 -18.62 6.52 -7.06
N ALA A 16 -17.82 6.62 -8.13
CA ALA A 16 -16.51 6.01 -8.25
C ALA A 16 -15.60 6.46 -7.09
N ILE A 17 -15.14 5.52 -6.27
CA ILE A 17 -14.26 5.77 -5.12
C ILE A 17 -12.78 5.96 -5.49
N ILE A 18 -12.57 6.46 -6.71
CA ILE A 18 -11.30 6.89 -7.28
C ILE A 18 -11.46 8.28 -7.88
N SER A 19 -10.47 9.14 -7.66
CA SER A 19 -10.39 10.48 -8.25
C SER A 19 -8.98 10.70 -8.79
N VAL A 20 -8.89 11.13 -10.05
CA VAL A 20 -7.64 11.39 -10.74
C VAL A 20 -7.59 12.86 -11.15
N CYS A 21 -6.44 13.51 -10.94
CA CYS A 21 -6.19 14.87 -11.38
C CYS A 21 -4.81 14.95 -12.03
N LEU A 22 -4.76 15.47 -13.26
CA LEU A 22 -3.53 15.89 -13.91
C LEU A 22 -3.30 17.37 -13.63
N PHE A 23 -2.07 17.75 -13.36
CA PHE A 23 -1.71 19.13 -13.14
C PHE A 23 -0.36 19.46 -13.79
N ARG A 24 -0.24 20.72 -14.23
CA ARG A 24 0.98 21.29 -14.79
C ARG A 24 1.49 22.38 -13.87
N VAL A 25 2.75 22.29 -13.49
CA VAL A 25 3.45 23.31 -12.69
C VAL A 25 4.21 24.27 -13.61
N ARG A 26 4.91 23.74 -14.62
CA ARG A 26 5.61 24.44 -15.71
C ARG A 26 5.56 23.59 -16.97
N ASP A 27 6.02 24.09 -18.12
CA ASP A 27 5.90 23.39 -19.42
C ASP A 27 6.43 21.95 -19.39
N ASN A 28 7.57 21.71 -18.73
CA ASN A 28 8.18 20.39 -18.58
C ASN A 28 8.00 19.78 -17.17
N ASP A 29 7.25 20.44 -16.28
CA ASP A 29 6.97 19.96 -14.92
C ASP A 29 5.48 19.64 -14.82
N ASN A 30 5.13 18.38 -15.07
CA ASN A 30 3.76 17.88 -14.99
C ASN A 30 3.68 16.77 -13.93
N GLY A 31 2.50 16.59 -13.34
CA GLY A 31 2.25 15.56 -12.35
C GLY A 31 0.82 15.07 -12.39
N TYR A 32 0.59 13.96 -11.70
CA TYR A 32 -0.74 13.43 -11.50
C TYR A 32 -0.96 13.08 -10.04
N LEU A 33 -2.20 13.22 -9.59
CA LEU A 33 -2.67 12.82 -8.27
C LEU A 33 -3.75 11.78 -8.45
N VAL A 34 -3.55 10.62 -7.84
CA VAL A 34 -4.57 9.59 -7.73
C VAL A 34 -4.99 9.48 -6.27
N LYS A 35 -6.28 9.64 -6.02
CA LYS A 35 -6.90 9.46 -4.71
C LYS A 35 -7.85 8.27 -4.77
N ILE A 36 -7.59 7.26 -3.95
CA ILE A 36 -8.38 6.02 -3.91
C ILE A 36 -8.84 5.78 -2.48
N HIS A 37 -10.06 5.30 -2.31
CA HIS A 37 -10.53 4.83 -1.02
C HIS A 37 -9.89 3.47 -0.69
N HIS A 38 -9.32 3.30 0.50
CA HIS A 38 -8.60 2.08 0.91
C HIS A 38 -9.41 0.77 0.81
N LEU A 39 -10.74 0.86 0.76
CA LEU A 39 -11.62 -0.28 0.46
C LEU A 39 -11.26 -0.99 -0.86
N ASN A 40 -10.80 -0.25 -1.86
CA ASN A 40 -10.47 -0.78 -3.19
C ASN A 40 -8.97 -0.96 -3.42
N SER A 41 -8.13 -0.54 -2.47
CA SER A 41 -6.68 -0.54 -2.68
C SER A 41 -5.89 -0.61 -1.39
N ASP A 42 -4.80 -1.37 -1.43
CA ASP A 42 -3.77 -1.38 -0.42
C ASP A 42 -2.48 -0.74 -0.96
N SER A 43 -1.42 -0.76 -0.14
CA SER A 43 -0.14 -0.19 -0.56
C SER A 43 0.53 -0.97 -1.70
N TRP A 44 0.19 -2.24 -1.91
CA TRP A 44 0.71 -3.03 -3.01
C TRP A 44 -0.02 -2.69 -4.31
N SER A 45 -1.35 -2.71 -4.31
CA SER A 45 -2.14 -2.42 -5.51
C SER A 45 -1.92 -1.00 -6.04
N ILE A 46 -1.60 -0.03 -5.18
CA ILE A 46 -1.19 1.33 -5.59
C ILE A 46 0.15 1.32 -6.36
N ASN A 47 1.11 0.48 -5.96
CA ASN A 47 2.38 0.35 -6.68
C ASN A 47 2.17 -0.28 -8.06
N LEU A 48 1.34 -1.33 -8.15
CA LEU A 48 0.98 -1.95 -9.44
C LEU A 48 0.27 -0.96 -10.35
N LEU A 49 -0.73 -0.23 -9.83
CA LEU A 49 -1.43 0.82 -10.58
C LEU A 49 -0.45 1.88 -11.12
N THR A 50 0.51 2.31 -10.30
CA THR A 50 1.52 3.30 -10.70
C THR A 50 2.38 2.78 -11.85
N ASP A 51 2.77 1.51 -11.80
CA ASP A 51 3.56 0.91 -12.87
C ASP A 51 2.74 0.73 -14.17
N HIS A 52 1.48 0.29 -14.09
CA HIS A 52 0.60 0.19 -15.26
C HIS A 52 0.36 1.56 -15.91
N ILE A 53 0.13 2.62 -15.12
CA ILE A 53 0.02 3.99 -15.65
C ILE A 53 1.29 4.38 -16.39
N ARG A 54 2.47 4.08 -15.84
CA ARG A 54 3.76 4.36 -16.47
C ARG A 54 3.90 3.60 -17.79
N GLN A 55 3.60 2.30 -17.80
CA GLN A 55 3.71 1.46 -19.00
C GLN A 55 2.77 1.93 -20.11
N ALA A 56 1.49 2.16 -19.77
CA ALA A 56 0.50 2.67 -20.71
C ALA A 56 0.90 4.04 -21.28
N TYR A 57 1.40 4.94 -20.43
CA TYR A 57 1.88 6.25 -20.88
C TYR A 57 3.04 6.13 -21.88
N LEU A 58 4.02 5.28 -21.61
CA LEU A 58 5.17 5.07 -22.51
C LEU A 58 4.74 4.44 -23.84
N ALA A 59 3.84 3.45 -23.82
CA ALA A 59 3.30 2.83 -25.03
C ALA A 59 2.58 3.88 -25.91
N LEU A 60 1.70 4.68 -25.31
CA LEU A 60 0.99 5.75 -26.01
C LEU A 60 1.95 6.80 -26.59
N MET A 61 3.07 7.08 -25.91
CA MET A 61 4.10 8.00 -26.43
C MET A 61 4.87 7.45 -27.63
N ASN A 62 4.97 6.13 -27.74
CA ASN A 62 5.58 5.46 -28.88
C ASN A 62 4.58 5.19 -30.02
N GLY A 63 3.32 5.62 -29.89
CA GLY A 63 2.26 5.32 -30.87
C GLY A 63 1.76 3.87 -30.82
N GLU A 64 2.07 3.15 -29.75
CA GLU A 64 1.63 1.77 -29.50
C GLU A 64 0.30 1.77 -28.73
N SER A 65 -0.47 0.68 -28.85
CA SER A 65 -1.68 0.50 -28.06
C SER A 65 -1.36 -0.07 -26.68
N SER A 66 -1.90 0.57 -25.63
CA SER A 66 -1.80 0.06 -24.26
C SER A 66 -2.92 -0.95 -23.98
N ASN A 67 -2.87 -2.12 -24.61
CA ASN A 67 -3.79 -3.22 -24.30
C ASN A 67 -3.14 -4.21 -23.33
N GLU A 68 -3.13 -3.85 -22.04
CA GLU A 68 -2.84 -4.82 -21.00
C GLU A 68 -4.00 -5.83 -20.92
N LYS A 69 -3.68 -7.11 -21.09
CA LYS A 69 -4.65 -8.19 -20.92
C LYS A 69 -4.90 -8.37 -19.43
N VAL A 70 -6.12 -8.17 -18.98
CA VAL A 70 -6.52 -8.45 -17.59
C VAL A 70 -6.67 -9.97 -17.44
N GLU A 71 -5.67 -10.61 -16.84
CA GLU A 71 -5.69 -12.06 -16.59
C GLU A 71 -6.56 -12.43 -15.38
N TYR A 72 -6.61 -11.55 -14.37
CA TYR A 72 -7.34 -11.77 -13.13
C TYR A 72 -8.06 -10.50 -12.69
N THR A 73 -9.26 -10.69 -12.15
CA THR A 73 -10.08 -9.64 -11.58
C THR A 73 -10.24 -9.85 -10.08
N TYR A 74 -10.62 -8.79 -9.35
CA TYR A 74 -10.91 -8.93 -7.92
C TYR A 74 -12.06 -9.92 -7.63
N LYS A 75 -12.96 -10.16 -8.59
CA LYS A 75 -14.03 -11.17 -8.46
C LYS A 75 -13.46 -12.58 -8.34
N ASP A 76 -12.35 -12.85 -9.02
CA ASP A 76 -11.65 -14.13 -8.93
C ASP A 76 -11.05 -14.32 -7.54
N CYS A 77 -10.48 -13.26 -6.94
CA CYS A 77 -10.02 -13.28 -5.55
C CYS A 77 -11.17 -13.57 -4.56
N VAL A 78 -12.34 -12.94 -4.75
CA VAL A 78 -13.52 -13.21 -3.89
C VAL A 78 -13.94 -14.66 -3.98
N LYS A 79 -13.93 -15.24 -5.19
CA LYS A 79 -14.26 -16.65 -5.40
C LYS A 79 -13.26 -17.57 -4.69
N LEU A 80 -11.96 -17.29 -4.83
CA LEU A 80 -10.89 -18.05 -4.17
C LEU A 80 -10.98 -17.97 -2.64
N GLU A 81 -11.33 -16.80 -2.10
CA GLU A 81 -11.53 -16.62 -0.65
C GLU A 81 -12.72 -17.45 -0.15
N SER A 82 -13.85 -17.44 -0.87
CA SER A 82 -15.00 -18.28 -0.51
C SER A 82 -14.65 -19.77 -0.53
N GLU A 83 -13.99 -20.24 -1.58
CA GLU A 83 -13.53 -21.64 -1.69
C GLU A 83 -12.51 -22.01 -0.60
N TYR A 84 -11.68 -21.05 -0.16
CA TYR A 84 -10.73 -21.25 0.94
C TYR A 84 -11.45 -21.37 2.30
N LEU A 85 -12.48 -20.55 2.55
CA LEU A 85 -13.25 -20.58 3.79
C LEU A 85 -14.09 -21.86 3.95
N GLU A 86 -14.49 -22.48 2.84
CA GLU A 86 -15.20 -23.77 2.85
C GLU A 86 -14.29 -24.95 3.21
N ARG A 87 -12.96 -24.79 3.08
CA ARG A 87 -12.00 -25.81 3.54
C ARG A 87 -11.88 -25.72 5.05
N GLU A 88 -11.96 -26.85 5.75
CA GLU A 88 -11.63 -26.91 7.18
C GLU A 88 -10.12 -26.70 7.37
N VAL A 89 -9.70 -25.43 7.44
CA VAL A 89 -8.33 -25.06 7.74
C VAL A 89 -8.18 -24.97 9.27
N PRO A 90 -7.23 -25.69 9.89
CA PRO A 90 -7.02 -25.65 11.34
C PRO A 90 -6.32 -24.33 11.72
N TYR A 91 -7.03 -23.21 11.64
CA TYR A 91 -6.57 -21.98 12.25
C TYR A 91 -6.88 -22.03 13.75
N THR A 92 -5.84 -21.94 14.58
CA THR A 92 -6.06 -21.58 15.98
C THR A 92 -6.50 -20.13 15.99
N THR A 93 -7.80 -19.87 16.20
CA THR A 93 -8.28 -18.52 16.48
C THR A 93 -7.72 -18.10 17.83
N ARG A 94 -6.51 -17.57 17.84
CA ARG A 94 -5.99 -16.87 19.01
C ARG A 94 -6.75 -15.54 19.04
N SER A 95 -7.86 -15.51 19.76
CA SER A 95 -8.65 -14.30 19.96
C SER A 95 -7.78 -13.27 20.69
N ALA A 96 -7.12 -12.42 19.90
CA ALA A 96 -6.52 -11.22 20.43
C ALA A 96 -7.65 -10.21 20.62
N SER A 97 -7.92 -9.82 21.86
CA SER A 97 -8.76 -8.65 22.13
C SER A 97 -8.01 -7.43 21.65
N TYR A 98 -8.50 -6.79 20.60
CA TYR A 98 -7.98 -5.50 20.15
C TYR A 98 -8.77 -4.40 20.85
N ASP A 99 -8.07 -3.48 21.50
CA ASP A 99 -8.68 -2.24 21.96
C ASP A 99 -9.25 -1.47 20.77
N ARG A 100 -10.35 -0.76 21.00
CA ARG A 100 -11.01 0.03 19.98
C ARG A 100 -10.03 1.08 19.44
N ILE A 101 -9.67 0.98 18.14
CA ILE A 101 -8.74 1.92 17.51
C ILE A 101 -9.48 3.22 17.21
N GLU A 102 -9.24 4.26 18.00
CA GLU A 102 -9.69 5.60 17.68
C GLU A 102 -8.79 6.25 16.62
N CYS A 103 -9.39 7.05 15.74
CA CYS A 103 -8.65 7.83 14.75
C CYS A 103 -7.91 8.98 15.45
N VAL A 104 -6.72 8.69 15.99
CA VAL A 104 -5.88 9.69 16.63
C VAL A 104 -5.01 10.38 15.59
N ARG A 105 -5.13 11.70 15.47
CA ARG A 105 -4.17 12.55 14.73
C ARG A 105 -2.81 12.50 15.42
N ARG A 106 -1.98 11.53 15.08
CA ARG A 106 -0.60 11.40 15.60
C ARG A 106 0.38 12.19 14.74
N LYS A 107 1.26 12.95 15.39
CA LYS A 107 2.44 13.55 14.77
C LYS A 107 3.42 12.42 14.44
N LYS A 108 3.70 12.18 13.16
CA LYS A 108 4.71 11.21 12.75
C LYS A 108 6.10 11.76 13.07
N THR A 109 6.88 11.02 13.86
CA THR A 109 8.32 11.25 14.04
C THR A 109 9.09 10.28 13.14
N CYS A 110 9.98 10.81 12.32
CA CYS A 110 10.86 10.01 11.48
C CYS A 110 12.28 10.08 12.06
N PHE A 111 12.94 8.93 12.14
CA PHE A 111 14.33 8.82 12.55
C PHE A 111 15.14 8.27 11.38
N TYR A 112 16.31 8.87 11.13
CA TYR A 112 17.23 8.38 10.13
C TYR A 112 18.25 7.43 10.79
N LEU A 113 18.37 6.23 10.23
CA LEU A 113 19.42 5.31 10.63
C LEU A 113 20.63 5.51 9.72
N GLY A 114 21.75 5.96 10.28
CA GLY A 114 22.99 6.13 9.55
C GLY A 114 23.48 4.84 8.86
N THR A 115 24.38 4.99 7.88
CA THR A 115 24.96 3.88 7.11
C THR A 115 25.67 2.88 8.00
N GLU A 116 26.47 3.34 8.97
CA GLU A 116 27.19 2.50 9.93
C GLU A 116 26.24 1.62 10.75
N ARG A 117 25.21 2.22 11.36
CA ARG A 117 24.20 1.47 12.13
C ARG A 117 23.41 0.51 11.26
N SER A 118 23.07 0.91 10.03
CA SER A 118 22.38 0.05 9.07
C SER A 118 23.24 -1.15 8.68
N ALA A 119 24.55 -0.95 8.48
CA ALA A 119 25.49 -2.03 8.18
C ALA A 119 25.65 -2.99 9.38
N ALA A 120 25.75 -2.45 10.59
CA ALA A 120 25.80 -3.26 11.82
C ALA A 120 24.56 -4.15 11.98
N ILE A 121 23.35 -3.60 11.77
CA ILE A 121 22.10 -4.38 11.81
C ILE A 121 22.13 -5.48 10.75
N LYS A 122 22.52 -5.16 9.52
CA LYS A 122 22.61 -6.14 8.44
C LYS A 122 23.58 -7.28 8.77
N ALA A 123 24.74 -6.96 9.34
CA ALA A 123 25.72 -7.95 9.77
C ALA A 123 25.17 -8.88 10.87
N VAL A 124 24.45 -8.34 11.84
CA VAL A 124 23.78 -9.13 12.90
C VAL A 124 22.66 -10.01 12.32
N THR A 125 21.88 -9.51 11.38
CA THR A 125 20.82 -10.30 10.74
C THR A 125 21.39 -11.46 9.93
N LEU A 126 22.52 -11.22 9.25
CA LEU A 126 23.22 -12.24 8.46
C LEU A 126 23.79 -13.34 9.37
N SER A 127 24.45 -12.97 10.48
CA SER A 127 25.04 -13.94 11.41
C SER A 127 23.99 -14.76 12.17
N ARG A 128 22.79 -14.21 12.36
CA ARG A 128 21.66 -14.89 13.03
C ARG A 128 20.69 -15.57 12.08
N HIS A 129 21.00 -15.59 10.77
CA HIS A 129 20.14 -16.16 9.73
C HIS A 129 18.69 -15.65 9.78
N CYS A 130 18.51 -14.36 10.08
CA CYS A 130 17.19 -13.74 10.14
C CYS A 130 17.10 -12.55 9.17
N SER A 131 15.87 -12.18 8.81
CA SER A 131 15.65 -10.99 7.97
C SER A 131 15.75 -9.71 8.79
N VAL A 132 16.09 -8.60 8.12
CA VAL A 132 16.04 -7.26 8.72
C VAL A 132 14.63 -6.93 9.25
N HIS A 133 13.59 -7.42 8.58
CA HIS A 133 12.21 -7.28 9.05
C HIS A 133 12.01 -7.99 10.41
N ALA A 134 12.43 -9.24 10.53
CA ALA A 134 12.32 -10.00 11.77
C ALA A 134 13.08 -9.32 12.91
N PHE A 135 14.27 -8.76 12.63
CA PHE A 135 15.03 -7.97 13.60
C PHE A 135 14.21 -6.80 14.16
N PHE A 136 13.56 -5.99 13.32
CA PHE A 136 12.76 -4.86 13.80
C PHE A 136 11.49 -5.28 14.54
N VAL A 137 10.83 -6.37 14.12
CA VAL A 137 9.67 -6.92 14.82
C VAL A 137 10.04 -7.38 16.23
N LEU A 138 11.20 -8.03 16.38
CA LEU A 138 11.71 -8.46 17.68
C LEU A 138 12.17 -7.28 18.53
N PHE A 139 12.95 -6.37 17.94
CA PHE A 139 13.47 -5.19 18.63
C PHE A 139 12.36 -4.31 19.22
N THR A 140 11.30 -4.04 18.44
CA THR A 140 10.17 -3.23 18.90
C THR A 140 9.33 -3.92 19.98
N ARG A 141 9.28 -5.26 19.98
CA ARG A 141 8.68 -6.04 21.07
C ARG A 141 9.48 -5.93 22.36
N SER A 142 10.81 -6.02 22.29
CA SER A 142 11.70 -5.90 23.45
C SER A 142 11.67 -4.50 24.08
N MET A 143 11.43 -3.45 23.29
CA MET A 143 11.34 -2.07 23.80
C MET A 143 10.05 -1.76 24.58
N LYS A 144 9.00 -2.60 24.48
CA LYS A 144 7.75 -2.43 25.26
C LYS A 144 7.82 -3.00 26.68
N VAL A 145 8.98 -3.53 27.09
CA VAL A 145 9.22 -3.99 28.46
C VAL A 145 9.84 -2.84 29.26
N LYS A 146 9.00 -1.91 29.72
CA LYS A 146 9.22 -1.00 30.85
C LYS A 146 7.89 -0.49 31.34
#